data_AF-A0A4R6Y584-F1
#
_entry.id   AF-A0A4R6Y584-F1
#
_cell.length_a   1.000
_cell.length_b   1.000
_cell.length_c   1.000
_cell.angle_alpha   90.00
_cell.angle_beta   90.00
_cell.angle_gamma   90.00
#
_symmetry.space_group_name_H-M   'P 1'
#
loop_
_entity.id
_entity.type
_entity.pdbx_description
1 polymer ?
#
loop_
_entity_poly.entity_id
_entity_poly.type
_entity_poly.pdbx_seq_one_letter_code
_entity_poly.pdbx_strand_id
1 'polypeptide(L)'
;MGQVLHGSATTTEAVRRAIQHSQESLRALSRRYGINQKTVAKWKKRTSVTDVPTGPKNPASTVLTIEEEAVIVAFRKHTLLPLDDCLYTLQPTIPTLTRSSLHRCLQRHGISRLPEVEGEKPAKTKFKSYPIGFFHIDIAEVQTAEGKLYLFVAIDRTSKFAFVELHREAKRRTSSCGISSKRFPTRSASS
;
A
#
# COMPACT_ATOMS: atom_id res chain seq x y z
N MET A 1 12.21 -16.00 15.54
CA MET A 1 11.84 -14.59 15.24
C MET A 1 11.58 -13.90 16.56
N GLY A 2 12.39 -12.90 16.94
CA GLY A 2 12.24 -12.21 18.23
C GLY A 2 10.93 -11.42 18.31
N GLN A 3 10.26 -11.43 19.46
CA GLN A 3 9.07 -10.62 19.69
C GLN A 3 9.46 -9.14 19.65
N VAL A 4 8.91 -8.38 18.70
CA VAL A 4 9.08 -6.91 18.66
C VAL A 4 8.17 -6.31 19.73
N LEU A 5 8.75 -6.05 20.90
CA LEU A 5 8.07 -5.48 22.04
C LEU A 5 8.32 -3.98 22.12
N HIS A 6 7.32 -3.23 22.55
CA HIS A 6 7.52 -1.83 22.93
C HIS A 6 8.50 -1.75 24.11
N GLY A 7 9.39 -0.74 24.15
CA GLY A 7 10.42 -0.62 25.18
C GLY A 7 9.88 -0.55 26.62
N SER A 8 8.61 -0.14 26.78
CA SER A 8 7.90 -0.11 28.08
C SER A 8 7.01 -1.33 28.35
N ALA A 9 7.08 -2.39 27.54
CA ALA A 9 6.22 -3.56 27.69
C ALA A 9 6.63 -4.41 28.90
N THR A 10 5.90 -4.25 30.01
CA THR A 10 6.16 -5.00 31.26
C THR A 10 5.74 -6.47 31.18
N THR A 11 4.71 -6.79 30.39
CA THR A 11 4.21 -8.16 30.22
C THR A 11 4.70 -8.74 28.88
N THR A 12 5.96 -9.13 28.84
CA THR A 12 6.58 -9.83 27.70
C THR A 12 6.05 -11.26 27.58
N GLU A 13 6.24 -11.92 26.43
CA GLU A 13 5.82 -13.32 26.27
C GLU A 13 6.46 -14.25 27.30
N ALA A 14 7.73 -14.02 27.65
CA ALA A 14 8.43 -14.77 28.69
C ALA A 14 7.75 -14.62 30.06
N VAL A 15 7.36 -13.40 30.44
CA VAL A 15 6.65 -13.14 31.71
C VAL A 15 5.26 -13.78 31.69
N ARG A 16 4.53 -13.69 30.57
CA ARG A 16 3.19 -14.30 30.43
C ARG A 16 3.27 -15.83 30.55
N ARG A 17 4.27 -16.46 29.94
CA ARG A 17 4.53 -17.91 30.02
C ARG A 17 4.88 -18.32 31.45
N ALA A 18 5.75 -17.56 32.12
CA ALA A 18 6.09 -17.79 33.52
C ALA A 18 4.88 -17.69 34.46
N ILE A 19 3.95 -16.76 34.20
CA ILE A 19 2.70 -16.62 34.96
C ILE A 19 1.77 -17.82 34.74
N GLN A 20 1.68 -18.35 33.52
CA GLN A 20 0.84 -19.51 33.21
C GLN A 20 1.32 -20.81 33.87
N HIS A 21 2.63 -21.06 33.89
CA HIS A 21 3.18 -22.30 34.48
C HIS A 21 3.37 -22.23 36.00
N SER A 22 3.25 -21.04 36.61
CA SER A 22 3.48 -20.88 38.04
C SER A 22 2.29 -21.33 38.90
N GLN A 23 2.58 -22.13 39.93
CA GLN A 23 1.63 -22.51 40.98
C GLN A 23 1.54 -21.45 42.11
N GLU A 24 2.32 -20.37 42.04
CA GLU A 24 2.31 -19.32 43.04
C GLU A 24 0.96 -18.57 43.10
N SER A 25 0.71 -17.93 44.25
CA SER A 25 -0.45 -17.07 44.44
C SER A 25 -0.39 -15.81 43.56
N LEU A 26 -1.55 -15.26 43.20
CA LEU A 26 -1.64 -14.03 42.40
C LEU A 26 -0.89 -12.85 43.04
N ARG A 27 -0.88 -12.78 44.38
CA ARG A 27 -0.20 -11.72 45.15
C ARG A 27 1.32 -11.84 45.11
N ALA A 28 1.86 -13.05 45.04
CA ALA A 28 3.30 -13.28 44.90
C ALA A 28 3.79 -12.87 43.51
N LEU A 29 3.11 -13.36 42.46
CA LEU A 29 3.41 -13.03 41.07
C LEU A 29 3.27 -11.52 40.78
N SER A 30 2.24 -10.89 41.34
CA SER A 30 2.03 -9.44 41.23
C SER A 30 3.20 -8.63 41.79
N ARG A 31 3.71 -9.00 42.98
CA ARG A 31 4.88 -8.35 43.59
C ARG A 31 6.16 -8.62 42.79
N ARG A 32 6.38 -9.86 42.34
CA ARG A 32 7.59 -10.26 41.60
C ARG A 32 7.73 -9.51 40.27
N TYR A 33 6.64 -9.40 39.52
CA TYR A 33 6.66 -8.81 38.18
C TYR A 33 6.20 -7.34 38.15
N GLY A 34 5.83 -6.74 39.29
CA GLY A 34 5.39 -5.35 39.36
C GLY A 34 4.10 -5.06 38.58
N ILE A 35 3.20 -6.05 38.47
CA ILE A 35 1.95 -5.94 37.68
C ILE A 35 0.71 -6.12 38.55
N ASN A 36 -0.42 -5.56 38.14
CA ASN A 36 -1.69 -5.69 38.85
C ASN A 36 -2.14 -7.17 38.97
N GLN A 37 -2.64 -7.58 40.14
CA GLN A 37 -3.18 -8.94 40.36
C GLN A 37 -4.26 -9.35 39.34
N LYS A 38 -5.07 -8.39 38.85
CA LYS A 38 -6.05 -8.64 37.78
C LYS A 38 -5.37 -9.07 36.47
N THR A 39 -4.21 -8.49 36.15
CA THR A 39 -3.41 -8.83 34.98
C THR A 39 -2.80 -10.22 35.12
N VAL A 40 -2.31 -10.58 36.32
CA VAL A 40 -1.83 -11.94 36.60
C VAL A 40 -2.96 -12.96 36.42
N ALA A 41 -4.12 -12.71 37.02
CA ALA A 41 -5.28 -13.59 36.91
C ALA A 41 -5.75 -13.76 35.46
N LYS A 42 -5.75 -12.67 34.68
CA LYS A 42 -6.06 -12.68 33.25
C LYS A 42 -5.10 -13.57 32.47
N TRP A 43 -3.79 -13.45 32.69
CA TRP A 43 -2.79 -14.25 31.97
C TRP A 43 -2.77 -15.71 32.39
N LYS A 44 -3.01 -16.02 33.67
CA LYS A 44 -3.11 -17.40 34.17
C LYS A 44 -4.29 -18.17 33.57
N LYS A 45 -5.39 -17.47 33.23
CA LYS A 45 -6.58 -18.05 32.60
C LYS A 45 -6.52 -18.14 31.06
N ARG A 46 -5.62 -17.42 30.41
CA ARG A 46 -5.51 -17.41 28.93
C ARG A 46 -4.85 -18.69 28.43
N THR A 47 -5.27 -19.15 27.25
CA THR A 47 -4.68 -20.33 26.59
C THR A 47 -3.44 -20.00 25.76
N SER A 48 -3.29 -18.74 25.32
CA SER A 48 -2.14 -18.28 24.53
C SER A 48 -1.44 -17.08 25.19
N VAL A 49 -0.12 -17.03 25.00
CA VAL A 49 0.77 -15.93 25.42
C VAL A 49 1.09 -14.94 24.30
N THR A 50 0.83 -15.33 23.04
CA THR A 50 1.14 -14.54 21.86
C THR A 50 0.23 -13.33 21.74
N ASP A 51 0.77 -12.23 21.22
CA ASP A 51 -0.04 -11.08 20.85
C ASP A 51 -0.85 -11.42 19.60
N VAL A 52 -2.14 -11.11 19.65
CA VAL A 52 -3.05 -11.25 18.51
C VAL A 52 -3.24 -9.86 17.89
N PRO A 53 -3.28 -9.74 16.55
CA PRO A 53 -3.57 -8.48 15.90
C PRO A 53 -4.86 -7.86 16.45
N THR A 54 -4.77 -6.63 16.91
CA THR A 54 -5.94 -5.87 17.35
C THR A 54 -6.56 -5.20 16.12
N GLY A 55 -7.78 -5.59 15.75
CA GLY A 55 -8.48 -4.96 14.63
C GLY A 55 -9.47 -5.91 13.92
N PRO A 56 -10.17 -5.40 12.90
CA PRO A 56 -11.02 -6.23 12.06
C PRO A 56 -10.21 -7.32 11.35
N LYS A 57 -10.76 -8.53 11.25
CA LYS A 57 -10.12 -9.66 10.56
C LYS A 57 -9.85 -9.35 9.08
N ASN A 58 -10.77 -8.63 8.44
CA ASN A 58 -10.66 -8.19 7.06
C ASN A 58 -10.56 -6.65 7.02
N PRO A 59 -9.35 -6.08 6.92
CA PRO A 59 -9.19 -4.64 6.87
C PRO A 59 -9.63 -4.10 5.50
N ALA A 60 -10.67 -3.28 5.48
CA ALA A 60 -11.19 -2.59 4.30
C ALA A 60 -11.04 -1.07 4.43
N SER A 61 -10.94 -0.37 3.31
CA SER A 61 -11.03 1.08 3.28
C SER A 61 -12.47 1.52 3.56
N THR A 62 -12.65 2.56 4.36
CA THR A 62 -13.95 3.25 4.50
C THR A 62 -14.11 4.40 3.51
N VAL A 63 -13.03 4.78 2.82
CA VAL A 63 -12.97 5.97 1.95
C VAL A 63 -12.91 5.58 0.46
N LEU A 64 -12.31 4.43 0.14
CA LEU A 64 -12.12 3.97 -1.22
C LEU A 64 -13.15 2.89 -1.54
N THR A 65 -13.74 2.96 -2.72
CA THR A 65 -14.57 1.88 -3.24
C THR A 65 -13.72 0.69 -3.66
N ILE A 66 -14.36 -0.47 -3.84
CA ILE A 66 -13.69 -1.70 -4.32
C ILE A 66 -13.06 -1.47 -5.71
N GLU A 67 -13.72 -0.69 -6.57
CA GLU A 67 -13.22 -0.37 -7.90
C GLU A 67 -12.00 0.55 -7.85
N GLU A 68 -12.07 1.63 -7.06
CA GLU A 68 -10.95 2.55 -6.87
C GLU A 68 -9.73 1.83 -6.30
N GLU A 69 -9.95 0.92 -5.36
CA GLU A 69 -8.90 0.09 -4.78
C GLU A 69 -8.26 -0.83 -5.82
N ALA A 70 -9.07 -1.49 -6.67
CA ALA A 70 -8.57 -2.34 -7.75
C ALA A 70 -7.73 -1.54 -8.77
N VAL A 71 -8.18 -0.34 -9.11
CA VAL A 71 -7.49 0.57 -10.02
C VAL A 71 -6.14 1.01 -9.45
N ILE A 72 -6.10 1.42 -8.18
CA ILE A 72 -4.87 1.81 -7.49
C ILE A 72 -3.86 0.66 -7.52
N VAL A 73 -4.31 -0.56 -7.20
CA VAL A 73 -3.47 -1.76 -7.16
C VAL A 73 -2.93 -2.10 -8.55
N ALA A 74 -3.77 -2.08 -9.57
CA ALA A 74 -3.35 -2.32 -10.95
C ALA A 74 -2.35 -1.26 -11.41
N PHE A 75 -2.67 0.03 -11.22
CA PHE A 75 -1.80 1.14 -11.59
C PHE A 75 -0.41 1.02 -10.95
N ARG A 76 -0.33 0.69 -9.66
CA ARG A 76 0.93 0.52 -8.96
C ARG A 76 1.74 -0.67 -9.51
N LYS A 77 1.09 -1.78 -9.83
CA LYS A 77 1.76 -2.98 -10.37
C LYS A 77 2.30 -2.76 -11.79
N HIS A 78 1.61 -1.98 -12.62
CA HIS A 78 2.02 -1.71 -13.99
C HIS A 78 3.08 -0.62 -14.11
N THR A 79 2.93 0.47 -13.37
CA THR A 79 3.81 1.64 -13.55
C THR A 79 5.04 1.60 -12.67
N LEU A 80 4.98 0.90 -11.53
CA LEU A 80 6.03 0.89 -10.51
C LEU A 80 6.47 2.32 -10.12
N LEU A 81 5.57 3.30 -10.21
CA LEU A 81 5.86 4.68 -9.85
C LEU A 81 5.99 4.83 -8.32
N PRO A 82 6.77 5.80 -7.83
CA PRO A 82 6.79 6.20 -6.42
C PRO A 82 5.40 6.57 -5.89
N LEU A 83 5.24 6.53 -4.56
CA LEU A 83 3.95 6.78 -3.90
C LEU A 83 3.34 8.13 -4.29
N ASP A 84 4.15 9.19 -4.27
CA ASP A 84 3.67 10.56 -4.53
C ASP A 84 3.34 10.77 -6.02
N ASP A 85 4.09 10.18 -6.93
CA ASP A 85 3.76 10.20 -8.37
C ASP A 85 2.46 9.44 -8.64
N CYS A 86 2.26 8.28 -7.99
CA CYS A 86 0.97 7.59 -8.07
C CYS A 86 -0.19 8.45 -7.56
N LEU A 87 0.01 9.21 -6.48
CA LEU A 87 -1.01 10.10 -5.95
C LEU A 87 -1.37 11.17 -6.98
N TYR A 88 -0.37 11.89 -7.52
CA TYR A 88 -0.61 12.97 -8.48
C TYR A 88 -1.29 12.48 -9.76
N THR A 89 -0.92 11.29 -10.24
CA THR A 89 -1.50 10.73 -11.46
C THR A 89 -2.92 10.22 -11.27
N LEU A 90 -3.26 9.68 -10.10
CA LEU A 90 -4.60 9.13 -9.83
C LEU A 90 -5.60 10.17 -9.30
N GLN A 91 -5.13 11.26 -8.72
CA GLN A 91 -5.97 12.30 -8.12
C GLN A 91 -7.01 12.93 -9.07
N PRO A 92 -6.72 13.16 -10.38
CA PRO A 92 -7.73 13.63 -11.32
C PRO A 92 -8.90 12.65 -11.52
N THR A 93 -8.64 11.35 -11.34
CA THR A 93 -9.64 10.28 -11.52
C THR A 93 -10.33 9.93 -10.21
N ILE A 94 -9.62 10.03 -9.08
CA ILE A 94 -10.13 9.78 -7.72
C ILE A 94 -9.87 11.04 -6.87
N PRO A 95 -10.75 12.05 -6.93
CA PRO A 95 -10.50 13.34 -6.28
C PRO A 95 -10.40 13.27 -4.75
N THR A 96 -11.02 12.26 -4.14
CA THR A 96 -11.00 12.01 -2.69
C THR A 96 -9.74 11.27 -2.23
N LEU A 97 -8.86 10.87 -3.16
CA LEU A 97 -7.65 10.13 -2.84
C LEU A 97 -6.68 11.01 -2.05
N THR A 98 -6.29 10.53 -0.87
CA THR A 98 -5.26 11.16 -0.05
C THR A 98 -4.01 10.29 -0.04
N ARG A 99 -2.86 10.90 0.24
CA ARG A 99 -1.61 10.17 0.46
C ARG A 99 -1.75 9.02 1.47
N SER A 100 -2.51 9.25 2.55
CA SER A 100 -2.69 8.27 3.63
C SER A 100 -3.61 7.11 3.23
N SER A 101 -4.67 7.35 2.46
CA SER A 101 -5.56 6.30 1.98
C SER A 101 -4.89 5.48 0.89
N LEU A 102 -4.12 6.13 0.00
CA LEU A 102 -3.27 5.46 -0.98
C LEU A 102 -2.24 4.55 -0.31
N HIS A 103 -1.46 5.08 0.64
CA HIS A 103 -0.45 4.28 1.34
C HIS A 103 -1.06 3.07 2.07
N ARG A 104 -2.16 3.27 2.81
CA ARG A 104 -2.87 2.19 3.52
C ARG A 104 -3.44 1.14 2.55
N CYS A 105 -3.94 1.56 1.39
CA CYS A 105 -4.35 0.66 0.32
C CYS A 105 -3.18 -0.21 -0.15
N LEU A 106 -2.07 0.40 -0.58
CA LEU A 106 -0.90 -0.33 -1.06
C LEU A 106 -0.29 -1.26 0.00
N GLN A 107 -0.31 -0.85 1.27
CA GLN A 107 0.18 -1.65 2.39
C GLN A 107 -0.69 -2.90 2.62
N ARG A 108 -2.02 -2.78 2.56
CA ARG A 108 -2.94 -3.94 2.68
C ARG A 108 -2.72 -4.96 1.56
N HIS A 109 -2.38 -4.49 0.36
CA HIS A 109 -2.09 -5.33 -0.80
C HIS A 109 -0.62 -5.79 -0.89
N GLY A 110 0.22 -5.45 0.10
CA GLY A 110 1.63 -5.88 0.13
C GLY A 110 2.53 -5.23 -0.92
N ILE A 111 2.09 -4.16 -1.59
CA ILE A 111 2.78 -3.50 -2.72
C ILE A 111 3.24 -2.07 -2.39
N SER A 112 3.27 -1.71 -1.09
CA SER A 112 3.76 -0.41 -0.64
C SER A 112 5.24 -0.22 -0.96
N ARG A 113 6.05 -1.27 -0.81
CA ARG A 113 7.44 -1.28 -1.27
C ARG A 113 7.48 -1.74 -2.73
N LEU A 114 8.24 -1.05 -3.57
CA LEU A 114 8.49 -1.55 -4.92
C LEU A 114 9.22 -2.90 -4.83
N PRO A 115 8.88 -3.89 -5.65
CA PRO A 115 9.65 -5.13 -5.71
C PRO A 115 11.10 -4.81 -6.05
N GLU A 116 12.02 -5.40 -5.31
CA GLU A 116 13.40 -5.48 -5.77
C GLU A 116 13.37 -6.36 -7.02
N VAL A 117 13.87 -5.86 -8.14
CA VAL A 117 13.88 -6.60 -9.41
C VAL A 117 14.79 -7.81 -9.20
N GLU A 118 14.21 -8.97 -8.89
CA GLU A 118 14.92 -10.25 -8.77
C GLU A 118 15.30 -10.73 -10.17
N GLY A 119 16.60 -10.72 -10.44
CA GLY A 119 17.21 -11.11 -11.70
C GLY A 119 18.61 -10.50 -11.85
N GLU A 120 19.46 -11.09 -12.69
CA GLU A 120 20.68 -10.41 -13.14
C GLU A 120 20.26 -9.06 -13.71
N LYS A 121 20.65 -7.97 -13.04
CA LYS A 121 20.38 -6.62 -13.55
C LYS A 121 20.93 -6.59 -14.97
N PRO A 122 20.08 -6.49 -16.02
CA PRO A 122 20.58 -6.43 -17.38
C PRO A 122 21.59 -5.29 -17.41
N ALA A 123 22.72 -5.52 -18.09
CA ALA A 123 23.80 -4.54 -18.18
C ALA A 123 23.20 -3.16 -18.38
N LYS A 124 23.52 -2.21 -17.48
CA LYS A 124 22.91 -0.87 -17.45
C LYS A 124 23.14 -0.20 -18.80
N THR A 125 22.19 -0.36 -19.70
CA THR A 125 22.18 0.30 -21.00
C THR A 125 21.72 1.72 -20.75
N LYS A 126 22.41 2.69 -21.35
CA LYS A 126 21.94 4.07 -21.31
C LYS A 126 20.58 4.09 -22.00
N PHE A 127 19.55 4.57 -21.28
CA PHE A 127 18.26 4.85 -21.91
C PHE A 127 18.49 5.77 -23.10
N LYS A 128 17.82 5.48 -24.24
CA LYS A 128 17.81 6.38 -25.38
C LYS A 128 17.30 7.74 -24.92
N SER A 129 18.02 8.81 -25.27
CA SER A 129 17.60 10.18 -24.98
C SER A 129 16.47 10.55 -25.93
N TYR A 130 15.36 11.05 -25.37
CA TYR A 130 14.22 11.57 -26.12
C TYR A 130 13.99 13.02 -25.72
N PRO A 131 13.56 13.89 -26.64
CA PRO A 131 13.07 15.21 -26.25
C PRO A 131 11.78 15.07 -25.43
N ILE A 132 11.46 16.08 -24.64
CA ILE A 132 10.21 16.14 -23.87
C ILE A 132 9.03 16.05 -24.84
N GLY A 133 8.04 15.20 -24.53
CA GLY A 133 6.86 14.95 -25.37
C GLY A 133 6.81 13.55 -26.01
N PHE A 134 7.79 12.69 -25.73
CA PHE A 134 7.77 11.29 -26.15
C PHE A 134 7.13 10.41 -25.07
N PHE A 135 5.87 10.03 -25.30
CA PHE A 135 5.08 9.23 -24.38
C PHE A 135 5.17 7.73 -24.68
N HIS A 136 5.34 6.95 -23.61
CA HIS A 136 5.07 5.52 -23.61
C HIS A 136 3.63 5.31 -23.16
N ILE A 137 2.82 4.69 -24.02
CA ILE A 137 1.41 4.41 -23.71
C ILE A 137 1.29 2.91 -23.42
N ASP A 138 0.88 2.59 -22.19
CA ASP A 138 0.56 1.25 -21.74
C ASP A 138 -0.95 1.12 -21.53
N ILE A 139 -1.47 -0.07 -21.80
CA ILE A 139 -2.87 -0.43 -21.57
C ILE A 139 -2.88 -1.63 -20.64
N ALA A 140 -3.59 -1.49 -19.51
CA ALA A 140 -3.78 -2.56 -18.56
C ALA A 140 -5.26 -2.88 -18.39
N GLU A 141 -5.61 -4.16 -18.42
CA GLU A 141 -6.96 -4.63 -18.07
C GLU A 141 -7.06 -4.85 -16.56
N VAL A 142 -8.07 -4.23 -15.95
CA VAL A 142 -8.39 -4.36 -14.53
C VAL A 142 -9.72 -5.10 -14.41
N GLN A 143 -9.68 -6.30 -13.83
CA GLN A 143 -10.86 -7.09 -13.54
C GLN A 143 -11.46 -6.63 -12.20
N THR A 144 -12.66 -6.06 -12.22
CA THR A 144 -13.42 -5.70 -11.02
C THR A 144 -14.61 -6.64 -10.83
N ALA A 145 -15.26 -6.60 -9.67
CA ALA A 145 -16.46 -7.40 -9.39
C ALA A 145 -17.65 -7.02 -10.30
N GLU A 146 -17.65 -5.79 -10.84
CA GLU A 146 -18.72 -5.23 -11.68
C GLU A 146 -18.41 -5.34 -13.19
N GLY A 147 -17.20 -5.78 -13.57
CA GLY A 147 -16.84 -6.02 -14.97
C GLY A 147 -15.37 -5.73 -15.29
N LYS A 148 -15.12 -5.42 -16.56
CA LYS A 148 -13.78 -5.09 -17.09
C LYS A 148 -13.58 -3.58 -17.16
N LEU A 149 -12.48 -3.09 -16.62
CA LEU A 149 -12.00 -1.72 -16.80
C LEU A 149 -10.69 -1.73 -17.58
N TYR A 150 -10.50 -0.75 -18.45
CA TYR A 150 -9.26 -0.52 -19.18
C TYR A 150 -8.57 0.72 -18.62
N LEU A 151 -7.36 0.53 -18.13
CA LEU A 151 -6.48 1.56 -17.60
C LEU A 151 -5.49 1.97 -18.69
N PHE A 152 -5.63 3.18 -19.20
CA PHE A 152 -4.69 3.78 -20.14
C PHE A 152 -3.69 4.61 -19.35
N VAL A 153 -2.40 4.32 -19.51
CA VAL A 153 -1.32 5.05 -18.86
C VAL A 153 -0.42 5.63 -19.93
N ALA A 154 -0.17 6.93 -19.90
CA ALA A 154 0.81 7.60 -20.75
C ALA A 154 1.92 8.21 -19.90
N ILE A 155 3.17 7.78 -20.08
CA ILE A 155 4.33 8.26 -19.33
C ILE A 155 5.33 8.91 -20.27
N ASP A 156 5.65 10.19 -20.06
CA ASP A 156 6.73 10.85 -20.80
C ASP A 156 8.09 10.26 -20.39
N ARG A 157 8.87 9.82 -21.38
CA ARG A 157 10.11 9.07 -21.15
C ARG A 157 11.18 9.89 -20.43
N THR A 158 11.15 11.21 -20.61
CA THR A 158 12.18 12.14 -20.14
C THR A 158 11.81 12.77 -18.80
N SER A 159 10.62 13.37 -18.71
CA SER A 159 10.13 14.07 -17.52
C SER A 159 9.42 13.17 -16.50
N LYS A 160 9.10 11.93 -16.89
CA LYS A 160 8.33 10.96 -16.07
C LYS A 160 6.92 11.42 -15.69
N PHE A 161 6.40 12.47 -16.32
CA PHE A 161 4.99 12.84 -16.18
C PHE A 161 4.11 11.69 -16.65
N ALA A 162 3.23 11.22 -15.76
CA ALA A 162 2.30 10.14 -16.03
C ALA A 162 0.86 10.66 -16.02
N PHE A 163 0.12 10.33 -17.08
CA PHE A 163 -1.30 10.59 -17.23
C PHE A 163 -2.07 9.28 -17.25
N VAL A 164 -3.24 9.25 -16.62
CA VAL A 164 -4.09 8.07 -16.53
C VAL A 164 -5.52 8.40 -16.91
N GLU A 165 -6.14 7.47 -17.64
CA GLU A 165 -7.57 7.49 -17.87
C GLU A 165 -8.17 6.09 -17.75
N LEU A 166 -9.33 6.02 -17.11
CA LEU A 166 -10.10 4.80 -16.92
C LEU A 166 -11.27 4.77 -17.90
N HIS A 167 -11.41 3.66 -18.62
CA HIS A 167 -12.49 3.47 -19.58
C HIS A 167 -13.18 2.12 -19.38
N ARG A 168 -14.51 2.09 -19.50
CA ARG A 168 -15.32 0.86 -19.45
C ARG A 168 -15.23 0.03 -20.74
N GLU A 169 -14.85 0.66 -21.86
CA GLU A 169 -14.69 0.01 -23.16
C GLU A 169 -13.38 0.46 -23.84
N ALA A 170 -12.61 -0.50 -24.36
CA ALA A 170 -11.43 -0.21 -25.18
C ALA A 170 -11.82 -0.03 -26.66
N LYS A 171 -12.33 1.15 -27.04
CA LYS A 171 -12.57 1.52 -28.45
C LYS A 171 -11.35 2.26 -29.02
N ARG A 172 -10.97 1.97 -30.29
CA ARG A 172 -9.86 2.64 -31.03
C ARG A 172 -9.90 4.18 -30.99
N ARG A 173 -11.10 4.78 -30.97
CA ARG A 173 -11.29 6.25 -30.90
C ARG A 173 -11.00 6.82 -29.51
N THR A 174 -11.11 6.01 -28.47
CA THR A 174 -10.79 6.39 -27.09
C THR A 174 -9.27 6.49 -26.90
N SER A 175 -8.52 5.60 -27.57
CA SER A 175 -7.05 5.59 -27.60
C SER A 175 -6.44 6.83 -28.26
N SER A 176 -7.14 7.47 -29.21
CA SER A 176 -6.67 8.65 -29.93
C SER A 176 -7.22 9.99 -29.42
N CYS A 177 -8.38 10.02 -28.75
CA CYS A 177 -9.10 11.26 -28.42
C CYS A 177 -8.87 11.76 -26.97
N GLY A 178 -8.62 10.86 -26.02
CA GLY A 178 -8.45 11.22 -24.60
C GLY A 178 -7.13 11.96 -24.32
N ILE A 179 -6.08 11.64 -25.08
CA ILE A 179 -4.72 12.19 -24.91
C ILE A 179 -4.53 13.48 -25.73
N SER A 180 -5.24 13.65 -26.86
CA SER A 180 -5.04 14.80 -27.76
C SER A 180 -5.80 16.07 -27.36
N SER A 181 -6.81 15.97 -26.46
CA SER A 181 -7.74 17.07 -26.16
C SER A 181 -7.48 17.78 -24.82
N LYS A 182 -6.58 17.25 -23.97
CA LYS A 182 -6.26 17.84 -22.66
C LYS A 182 -4.91 18.55 -22.73
N ARG A 183 -4.93 19.87 -22.64
CA ARG A 183 -3.72 20.70 -22.48
C ARG A 183 -2.95 20.21 -21.25
N PHE A 184 -1.78 19.62 -21.48
CA PHE A 184 -0.83 19.33 -20.41
C PHE A 184 -0.46 20.65 -19.72
N PRO A 185 -0.55 20.75 -18.37
CA PRO A 185 -0.05 21.92 -17.68
C PRO A 185 1.47 21.97 -17.85
N THR A 186 1.94 22.79 -18.78
CA THR A 186 3.34 23.15 -18.89
C THR A 186 3.70 23.89 -17.60
N ARG A 187 4.52 23.29 -16.74
CA ARG A 187 5.22 24.05 -15.70
C ARG A 187 6.08 25.07 -16.43
N SER A 188 5.63 26.32 -16.44
CA SER A 188 6.46 27.45 -16.83
C SER A 188 7.69 27.44 -15.93
N ALA A 189 8.86 27.12 -16.50
CA ALA A 189 10.12 27.43 -15.85
C ALA A 189 10.24 28.95 -15.86
N SER A 190 9.93 29.60 -14.74
CA SER A 190 10.39 30.95 -14.47
C SER A 190 11.89 30.89 -14.19
N SER A 191 12.64 31.57 -15.05
CA SER A 191 14.07 31.87 -14.94
C SER A 191 14.43 32.61 -13.65
#